data_AF-R1H7S0-F1
#
_entry.id   AF-R1H7S0-F1
#
_cell.length_a   1.000
_cell.length_b   1.000
_cell.length_c   1.000
_cell.angle_alpha   90.00
_cell.angle_beta   90.00
_cell.angle_gamma   90.00
#
_symmetry.space_group_name_H-M   'P 1'
#
loop_
_entity.id
_entity.type
_entity.pdbx_description
1 polymer ?
#
loop_
_entity_poly.entity_id
_entity_poly.type
_entity_poly.pdbx_seq_one_letter_code
_entity_poly.pdbx_strand_id
1 'polypeptide(L)'
;MRAEHLAFDHDRILADGLERARAKLEYSPLATAFCPPEFTVAELRRVYEVVWDTRLDPRNFHRKVTGADGLLEPTGRTTTRDGGRPAQLYRRGEADLLYPPMLRG
;
A
#
# COMPACT_ATOMS: atom_id res chain seq x y z
N MET A 1 -22.97 3.29 -13.75
CA MET A 1 -22.76 4.73 -13.51
C MET A 1 -21.92 5.23 -14.69
N ARG A 2 -22.44 6.11 -15.55
CA ARG A 2 -21.62 6.71 -16.61
C ARG A 2 -20.65 7.67 -15.93
N ALA A 3 -19.35 7.49 -16.14
CA ALA A 3 -18.40 8.52 -15.76
C ALA A 3 -18.72 9.76 -16.61
N GLU A 4 -19.09 10.85 -15.96
CA GLU A 4 -19.19 12.14 -16.62
C GLU A 4 -17.77 12.53 -17.07
N HIS A 5 -17.61 12.85 -18.36
CA HIS A 5 -16.32 13.29 -18.89
C HIS A 5 -15.89 14.58 -18.18
N LEU A 6 -14.66 14.59 -17.66
CA LEU A 6 -14.11 15.80 -17.08
C LEU A 6 -13.85 16.83 -18.18
N ALA A 7 -13.95 18.11 -17.83
CA ALA A 7 -13.75 19.20 -18.80
C ALA A 7 -12.36 19.13 -19.48
N PHE A 8 -12.29 19.56 -20.74
CA PHE A 8 -11.05 19.59 -21.53
C PHE A 8 -10.36 18.22 -21.60
N ASP A 9 -9.06 18.15 -21.27
CA ASP A 9 -8.23 16.95 -21.25
C ASP A 9 -7.98 16.42 -19.83
N HIS A 10 -8.83 16.81 -18.86
CA HIS A 10 -8.68 16.41 -17.46
C HIS A 10 -8.75 14.88 -17.26
N ASP A 11 -9.49 14.15 -18.09
CA ASP A 11 -9.51 12.68 -18.07
C ASP A 11 -8.09 12.12 -18.30
N ARG A 12 -7.33 12.74 -19.22
CA ARG A 12 -5.94 12.35 -19.53
C ARG A 12 -4.98 12.74 -18.41
N ILE A 13 -5.08 13.97 -17.90
CA ILE A 13 -4.25 14.44 -16.78
C ILE A 13 -4.45 13.55 -15.55
N LEU A 14 -5.70 13.15 -15.27
CA LEU A 14 -6.03 12.24 -14.18
C LEU A 14 -5.43 10.86 -14.41
N ALA A 15 -5.57 10.29 -15.61
CA ALA A 15 -5.00 9.00 -15.94
C ALA A 15 -3.46 8.99 -15.80
N ASP A 16 -2.78 10.00 -16.34
CA ASP A 16 -1.33 10.15 -16.27
C ASP A 16 -0.85 10.36 -14.82
N GLY A 17 -1.57 11.19 -14.05
CA GLY A 17 -1.29 11.44 -12.64
C GLY A 17 -1.48 10.18 -11.79
N LEU A 18 -2.55 9.43 -12.04
CA LEU A 18 -2.79 8.17 -11.36
C LEU A 18 -1.68 7.18 -11.67
N GLU A 19 -1.29 7.00 -12.94
CA GLU A 19 -0.23 6.07 -13.33
C GLU A 19 1.13 6.44 -12.72
N ARG A 20 1.43 7.73 -12.60
CA ARG A 20 2.65 8.19 -11.92
C ARG A 20 2.64 7.91 -10.42
N ALA A 21 1.53 8.18 -9.74
CA ALA A 21 1.38 7.87 -8.31
C ALA A 21 1.51 6.37 -8.05
N ARG A 22 0.89 5.62 -8.95
CA ARG A 22 0.98 4.18 -9.09
C ARG A 22 2.46 3.72 -9.15
N ALA A 23 3.22 4.11 -10.16
CA ALA A 23 4.61 3.70 -10.33
C ALA A 23 5.49 4.06 -9.12
N LYS A 24 5.22 5.20 -8.47
CA LYS A 24 5.96 5.62 -7.27
C LYS A 24 5.84 4.63 -6.10
N LEU A 25 4.70 3.95 -5.95
CA LEU A 25 4.48 2.97 -4.89
C LEU A 25 5.27 1.68 -5.07
N GLU A 26 5.79 1.41 -6.26
CA GLU A 26 6.59 0.21 -6.54
C GLU A 26 7.98 0.29 -5.88
N TYR A 27 8.48 1.51 -5.68
CA TYR A 27 9.84 1.77 -5.20
C TYR A 27 9.90 2.57 -3.91
N SER A 28 8.75 3.03 -3.37
CA SER A 28 8.73 3.87 -2.18
C SER A 28 7.81 3.32 -1.08
N PRO A 29 8.09 3.65 0.19
CA PRO A 29 7.26 3.30 1.33
C PRO A 29 5.94 4.12 1.40
N LEU A 30 5.63 4.93 0.39
CA LEU A 30 4.58 5.94 0.41
C LEU A 30 3.19 5.38 0.74
N ALA A 31 2.93 4.10 0.48
CA ALA A 31 1.67 3.44 0.85
C ALA A 31 1.36 3.55 2.35
N THR A 32 2.38 3.54 3.20
CA THR A 32 2.22 3.65 4.65
C THR A 32 1.64 4.99 5.10
N ALA A 33 1.81 6.06 4.31
CA ALA A 33 1.25 7.37 4.62
C ALA A 33 -0.28 7.42 4.51
N PHE A 34 -0.89 6.44 3.83
CA PHE A 34 -2.35 6.27 3.76
C PHE A 34 -2.90 5.40 4.88
N CYS A 35 -2.04 4.84 5.72
CA CYS A 35 -2.44 4.05 6.88
C CYS A 35 -2.55 4.95 8.14
N PRO A 36 -3.31 4.52 9.16
CA PRO A 36 -3.21 5.11 10.50
C PRO A 36 -1.77 5.03 11.04
N PRO A 37 -1.43 5.75 12.13
CA PRO A 37 -0.11 5.65 12.74
C PRO A 37 0.32 4.22 13.07
N GLU A 38 -0.65 3.35 13.41
CA GLU A 38 -0.42 1.93 13.66
C GLU A 38 -1.37 1.07 12.85
N PHE A 39 -0.82 0.20 12.01
CA PHE A 39 -1.57 -0.54 11.02
C PHE A 39 -1.16 -2.00 10.94
N THR A 40 -2.05 -2.82 10.39
CA THR A 40 -1.78 -4.22 10.06
C THR A 40 -1.25 -4.34 8.64
N VAL A 41 -0.53 -5.42 8.35
CA VAL A 41 -0.12 -5.76 6.97
C VAL A 41 -1.35 -5.89 6.04
N ALA A 42 -2.50 -6.30 6.56
CA ALA A 42 -3.73 -6.41 5.79
C ALA A 42 -4.30 -5.03 5.38
N GLU A 43 -4.21 -4.02 6.26
CA GLU A 43 -4.57 -2.64 5.93
C GLU A 43 -3.62 -2.04 4.91
N LEU A 44 -2.31 -2.25 5.08
CA LEU A 44 -1.33 -1.81 4.08
C LEU A 44 -1.60 -2.46 2.72
N ARG A 45 -1.90 -3.77 2.69
CA ARG A 45 -2.28 -4.48 1.47
C ARG A 45 -3.48 -3.84 0.79
N ARG A 46 -4.53 -3.49 1.55
CA ARG A 46 -5.72 -2.83 1.01
C ARG A 46 -5.40 -1.50 0.32
N VAL A 47 -4.46 -0.70 0.86
CA VAL A 47 -3.98 0.51 0.19
C VAL A 47 -3.39 0.17 -1.18
N TYR A 48 -2.49 -0.81 -1.25
CA TYR A 48 -1.91 -1.24 -2.51
C TYR A 48 -2.94 -1.76 -3.51
N GLU A 49 -3.88 -2.60 -3.05
CA GLU A 49 -4.93 -3.16 -3.92
C GLU A 49 -5.83 -2.08 -4.51
N VAL A 50 -6.18 -1.05 -3.73
CA VAL A 50 -7.00 0.08 -4.19
C VAL A 50 -6.23 0.94 -5.19
N VAL A 51 -4.97 1.29 -4.89
CA VAL A 51 -4.21 2.17 -5.78
C VAL A 51 -3.84 1.48 -7.08
N TRP A 52 -3.51 0.18 -7.03
CA TRP A 52 -3.13 -0.61 -8.22
C TRP A 52 -4.32 -1.23 -8.95
N ASP A 53 -5.52 -1.14 -8.36
CA ASP A 53 -6.72 -1.79 -8.88
C ASP A 53 -6.48 -3.29 -9.19
N THR A 54 -5.86 -3.99 -8.26
CA THR A 54 -5.42 -5.38 -8.43
C THR A 54 -5.48 -6.12 -7.10
N ARG A 55 -5.91 -7.38 -7.12
CA ARG A 55 -5.89 -8.26 -5.93
C ARG A 55 -4.49 -8.79 -5.70
N LEU A 56 -4.01 -8.69 -4.46
CA LEU A 56 -2.70 -9.17 -4.05
C LEU A 56 -2.84 -10.42 -3.18
N ASP A 57 -2.02 -11.43 -3.46
CA ASP A 57 -1.94 -12.61 -2.62
C ASP A 57 -1.48 -12.23 -1.20
N PRO A 58 -2.30 -12.48 -0.16
CA PRO A 58 -2.00 -12.02 1.19
C PRO A 58 -0.68 -12.57 1.75
N ARG A 59 -0.33 -13.82 1.44
CA ARG A 59 0.86 -14.49 1.98
C ARG A 59 2.15 -13.96 1.35
N ASN A 60 2.14 -13.80 0.03
CA ASN A 60 3.26 -13.23 -0.72
C ASN A 60 3.45 -11.75 -0.38
N PHE A 61 2.37 -10.98 -0.29
CA PHE A 61 2.43 -9.59 0.13
C PHE A 61 3.04 -9.46 1.52
N HIS A 62 2.53 -10.24 2.48
CA HIS A 62 3.05 -10.26 3.84
C HIS A 62 4.55 -10.56 3.86
N ARG A 63 4.98 -11.65 3.19
CA ARG A 63 6.41 -12.00 3.11
C ARG A 63 7.25 -10.88 2.52
N LYS A 64 6.78 -10.20 1.47
CA LYS A 64 7.49 -9.09 0.83
C LYS A 64 7.63 -7.89 1.78
N VAL A 65 6.53 -7.41 2.36
CA VAL A 65 6.58 -6.17 3.18
C VAL A 65 7.26 -6.36 4.53
N THR A 66 7.14 -7.54 5.15
CA THR A 66 7.85 -7.80 6.41
C THR A 66 9.32 -8.17 6.21
N GLY A 67 9.71 -8.55 4.99
CA GLY A 67 11.10 -8.82 4.63
C GLY A 67 11.81 -7.65 3.95
N ALA A 68 11.10 -6.53 3.72
CA ALA A 68 11.69 -5.32 3.18
C ALA A 68 12.31 -4.50 4.32
N ASP A 69 13.63 -4.38 4.31
CA ASP A 69 14.39 -3.77 5.40
C ASP A 69 13.97 -2.32 5.63
N GLY A 70 13.69 -1.98 6.90
CA GLY A 70 13.31 -0.64 7.32
C GLY A 70 11.95 -0.14 6.81
N LEU A 71 11.17 -0.96 6.10
CA LEU A 71 9.83 -0.56 5.64
C LEU A 71 8.86 -0.43 6.82
N LEU A 72 8.85 -1.46 7.69
CA LEU A 72 7.92 -1.60 8.80
C LEU A 72 8.67 -1.77 10.12
N GLU A 73 8.20 -1.10 11.16
CA GLU A 73 8.65 -1.28 12.54
C GLU A 73 7.58 -2.02 13.35
N PRO A 74 7.85 -3.21 13.91
CA PRO A 74 6.89 -3.92 14.74
C PRO A 74 6.69 -3.20 16.08
N THR A 75 5.44 -2.97 16.47
CA THR A 75 5.13 -2.27 17.73
C THR A 75 5.11 -3.16 18.97
N GLY A 76 5.26 -4.48 18.79
CA GLY A 76 5.04 -5.49 19.84
C GLY A 76 3.58 -5.71 20.23
N ARG A 77 2.62 -4.97 19.66
CA ARG A 77 1.19 -5.11 19.94
C ARG A 77 0.46 -5.86 18.83
N THR A 78 -0.73 -6.34 19.19
CA THR A 78 -1.66 -6.98 18.26
C THR A 78 -3.05 -6.33 18.34
N THR A 79 -3.88 -6.58 17.33
CA THR A 79 -5.25 -6.10 17.26
C THR A 79 -6.18 -7.17 16.71
N THR A 80 -7.46 -7.11 17.08
CA THR A 80 -8.54 -7.94 16.54
C THR A 80 -9.55 -7.12 15.74
N ARG A 81 -9.26 -5.85 15.43
CA ARG A 81 -10.22 -4.93 14.78
C ARG A 81 -10.68 -5.38 13.40
N ASP A 82 -9.83 -6.11 12.68
CA ASP A 82 -10.15 -6.67 11.35
C ASP A 82 -10.83 -8.05 11.44
N GLY A 83 -11.15 -8.51 12.66
CA GLY A 83 -11.71 -9.83 12.95
C GLY A 83 -10.69 -10.97 12.91
N GLY A 84 -11.11 -12.15 13.35
CA GLY A 84 -10.29 -13.36 13.31
C GLY A 84 -9.15 -13.39 14.34
N ARG A 85 -8.00 -13.96 13.94
CA ARG A 85 -6.82 -14.08 14.81
C ARG A 85 -6.18 -12.71 15.04
N PRO A 86 -5.61 -12.43 16.22
CA PRO A 86 -4.90 -11.19 16.49
C PRO A 86 -3.80 -10.93 15.44
N ALA A 87 -3.87 -9.78 14.76
CA ALA A 87 -2.90 -9.33 13.77
C ALA A 87 -1.86 -8.42 14.42
N GLN A 88 -0.59 -8.54 14.03
CA GLN A 88 0.49 -7.68 14.52
C GLN A 88 0.32 -6.24 14.00
N LEU A 89 0.58 -5.27 14.88
CA LEU A 89 0.61 -3.85 14.56
C LEU A 89 2.03 -3.40 14.22
N TYR A 90 2.13 -2.62 13.16
CA TYR A 90 3.35 -2.00 12.66
C TYR A 90 3.20 -0.48 12.62
N ARG A 91 4.34 0.20 12.66
CA ARG A 91 4.49 1.60 12.27
C ARG A 91 5.31 1.69 11.00
N ARG A 92 5.28 2.88 10.39
CA ARG A 92 6.20 3.24 9.33
C ARG A 92 7.64 3.22 9.89
N GLY A 93 8.51 2.42 9.28
CA GLY A 93 9.95 2.47 9.56
C GLY A 93 10.66 3.62 8.84
N GLU A 94 11.99 3.59 8.81
CA GLU A 94 12.83 4.70 8.30
C GLU A 94 13.25 4.55 6.83
N ALA A 95 12.94 3.44 6.14
CA ALA A 95 13.46 3.21 4.79
C ALA A 95 12.89 4.19 3.76
N ASP A 96 13.72 4.99 3.09
CA ASP A 96 13.25 5.92 2.04
C ASP A 96 13.00 5.23 0.69
N LEU A 97 13.58 4.05 0.50
CA LEU A 97 13.42 3.20 -0.69
C LEU A 97 12.85 1.85 -0.28
N LEU A 98 11.97 1.31 -1.11
CA LEU A 98 11.48 -0.04 -0.96
C LEU A 98 12.42 -1.03 -1.64
N TYR A 99 13.12 -1.85 -0.84
CA TYR A 99 14.02 -2.89 -1.34
C TYR A 99 13.72 -4.25 -0.68
N PRO A 100 13.48 -5.32 -1.46
CA PRO A 100 13.31 -5.31 -2.93
C PRO A 100 12.04 -4.54 -3.34
N PRO A 101 11.97 -4.03 -4.60
CA PRO A 101 10.80 -3.30 -5.07
C PRO A 101 9.54 -4.19 -5.11
N MET A 102 8.38 -3.57 -4.94
CA MET A 102 7.09 -4.23 -5.11
C MET A 102 6.56 -3.91 -6.49
N LEU A 103 6.97 -4.72 -7.45
CA LEU A 103 6.47 -4.63 -8.82
C LEU A 103 5.03 -5.13 -8.89
N ARG A 104 4.25 -4.46 -9.74
CA ARG A 104 3.02 -5.04 -10.27
C ARG A 104 3.42 -6.16 -11.22
N GLY A 105 2.63 -7.23 -11.20
CA GLY A 105 2.85 -8.39 -12.08
C GLY A 105 2.81 -8.02 -13.55
#